data_AF-A0A926QEV0-F1
#
_entry.id   AF-A0A926QEV0-F1
#
_cell.length_a   1.000
_cell.length_b   1.000
_cell.length_c   1.000
_cell.angle_alpha   90.00
_cell.angle_beta   90.00
_cell.angle_gamma   90.00
#
_symmetry.space_group_name_H-M   'P 1'
#
loop_
_entity.id
_entity.type
_entity.pdbx_description
1 polymer ?
#
loop_
_entity_poly.entity_id
_entity_poly.type
_entity_poly.pdbx_seq_one_letter_code
_entity_poly.pdbx_strand_id
1 'polypeptide(L)'
;MTTEQSPPTGSPVVPDGVLAGYAPVETGRRVFARALDAAVPLLAYALVFGSRLVLHLPVVVSWAGLLLLPIYWVLAIYTLVSAAATPGQFVLGLRHVGQYTGRKASAGAFLKLIVEGLVASLTCGLGYIASLATIRPPLNQNWLDRMAGVVLVDTRRGRCLRSDAPAAATQADPDPVAPVPVSIDSLPSSGALADSTEVAGSPREGSQSAAHRVNRPLDAGPVIESTPWSMPSTGQPIAEPKVARGEPVVVERRPVGGSAEHTVVSMPTAADTVQLILDNGRVVPLVGAAVLGRDPVAPAGVGEVEAIAVPDAARSISKTHVAVGRTADGLWVRDLRSTNGVRIVGVDGRERRLEPGVRHPLELGERVMFGGRSFEVTHG
;
A
#
# COMPACT_ATOMS: atom_id res chain seq x y z
N MET A 1 19.24 14.13 -47.18
CA MET A 1 18.50 12.97 -46.66
C MET A 1 19.15 12.55 -45.36
N THR A 2 18.68 13.09 -44.26
CA THR A 2 19.12 12.77 -42.89
C THR A 2 17.87 12.42 -42.13
N THR A 3 17.69 11.12 -41.91
CA THR A 3 16.53 10.56 -41.22
C THR A 3 16.76 10.71 -39.72
N GLU A 4 16.08 11.68 -39.09
CA GLU A 4 15.95 11.72 -37.63
C GLU A 4 15.15 10.49 -37.17
N GLN A 5 15.82 9.60 -36.44
CA GLN A 5 15.15 8.51 -35.71
C GLN A 5 14.50 9.09 -34.46
N SER A 6 13.17 9.15 -34.46
CA SER A 6 12.37 9.34 -33.25
C SER A 6 12.67 8.23 -32.23
N PRO A 7 12.80 8.54 -30.92
CA PRO A 7 12.96 7.52 -29.90
C PRO A 7 11.66 6.70 -29.75
N PRO A 8 11.73 5.38 -29.53
CA PRO A 8 10.55 4.54 -29.46
C PRO A 8 9.68 4.85 -28.24
N THR A 9 8.42 5.09 -28.55
CA THR A 9 7.25 5.21 -27.67
C THR A 9 7.14 4.03 -26.70
N GLY A 10 6.92 4.32 -25.42
CA GLY A 10 6.49 3.32 -24.44
C GLY A 10 7.58 2.81 -23.49
N SER A 11 8.23 3.71 -22.75
CA SER A 11 8.87 3.32 -21.50
C SER A 11 7.78 2.94 -20.49
N PRO A 12 7.82 1.73 -19.88
CA PRO A 12 6.85 1.39 -18.85
C PRO A 12 7.01 2.35 -17.68
N VAL A 13 5.90 2.99 -17.29
CA VAL A 13 5.83 3.87 -16.12
C VAL A 13 6.32 3.10 -14.89
N VAL A 14 7.57 3.33 -14.51
CA VAL A 14 8.13 2.89 -13.23
C VAL A 14 7.39 3.68 -12.16
N PRO A 15 6.82 3.03 -11.13
CA PRO A 15 6.24 3.76 -10.00
C PRO A 15 7.31 4.70 -9.43
N ASP A 16 7.01 5.99 -9.46
CA ASP A 16 7.83 7.12 -9.07
C ASP A 16 8.81 6.83 -7.92
N GLY A 17 10.10 7.19 -8.10
CA GLY A 17 11.09 7.56 -7.07
C GLY A 17 11.51 6.55 -5.99
N VAL A 18 10.58 5.79 -5.41
CA VAL A 18 10.78 4.97 -4.19
C VAL A 18 11.78 3.85 -4.40
N LEU A 19 11.77 3.25 -5.60
CA LEU A 19 12.69 2.20 -6.00
C LEU A 19 13.84 2.72 -6.86
N ALA A 20 14.01 4.04 -6.99
CA ALA A 20 15.12 4.61 -7.75
C ALA A 20 16.47 4.16 -7.18
N GLY A 21 17.32 3.56 -8.01
CA GLY A 21 18.63 3.02 -7.61
C GLY A 21 18.57 1.62 -6.97
N TYR A 22 17.41 0.98 -6.89
CA TYR A 22 17.33 -0.45 -6.64
C TYR A 22 17.55 -1.23 -7.95
N ALA A 23 18.38 -2.27 -7.88
CA ALA A 23 18.63 -3.17 -9.00
C ALA A 23 17.63 -4.33 -8.97
N PRO A 24 16.68 -4.43 -9.92
CA PRO A 24 15.77 -5.57 -9.99
C PRO A 24 16.56 -6.84 -10.30
N VAL A 25 16.20 -7.94 -9.63
CA VAL A 25 16.95 -9.20 -9.77
C VAL A 25 16.59 -9.91 -11.08
N GLU A 26 17.62 -10.32 -11.82
CA GLU A 26 17.52 -11.17 -13.01
C GLU A 26 16.91 -12.54 -12.70
N THR A 27 16.19 -13.11 -13.67
CA THR A 27 15.52 -14.41 -13.52
C THR A 27 16.49 -15.54 -13.11
N GLY A 28 17.70 -15.58 -13.66
CA GLY A 28 18.68 -16.63 -13.33
C GLY A 28 19.07 -16.63 -11.84
N ARG A 29 19.25 -15.45 -11.24
CA ARG A 29 19.58 -15.34 -9.80
C ARG A 29 18.41 -15.71 -8.90
N ARG A 30 17.17 -15.47 -9.34
CA ARG A 30 15.96 -15.92 -8.62
C ARG A 30 15.88 -17.44 -8.58
N VAL A 31 16.11 -18.09 -9.72
CA VAL A 31 16.11 -19.55 -9.82
C VAL A 31 17.25 -20.16 -9.00
N PHE A 32 18.45 -19.57 -9.06
CA PHE A 32 19.59 -20.04 -8.27
C PHE A 32 19.33 -19.93 -6.77
N ALA A 33 18.77 -18.80 -6.30
CA ALA A 33 18.38 -18.64 -4.90
C ALA A 33 17.38 -19.73 -4.46
N ARG A 34 16.38 -20.01 -5.31
CA ARG A 34 15.39 -21.05 -5.03
C ARG A 34 16.00 -22.45 -5.00
N ALA A 35 16.96 -22.73 -5.86
CA ALA A 35 17.69 -24.00 -5.88
C ALA A 35 18.47 -24.21 -4.57
N LEU A 36 19.13 -23.16 -4.06
CA LEU A 36 19.79 -23.21 -2.74
C LEU A 36 18.78 -23.49 -1.62
N ASP A 37 17.62 -22.82 -1.63
CA ASP A 37 16.56 -23.05 -0.65
C ASP A 37 15.93 -24.46 -0.74
N ALA A 38 15.98 -25.10 -1.91
CA ALA A 38 15.48 -26.45 -2.12
C ALA A 38 16.52 -27.54 -1.81
N ALA A 39 17.82 -27.22 -1.88
CA ALA A 39 18.89 -28.20 -1.69
C ALA A 39 18.89 -28.83 -0.28
N VAL A 40 18.65 -28.04 0.76
CA VAL A 40 18.62 -28.53 2.15
C VAL A 40 17.50 -29.55 2.37
N PRO A 41 16.22 -29.26 2.06
CA PRO A 41 15.17 -30.27 2.22
C PRO A 41 15.36 -31.46 1.29
N LEU A 42 15.82 -31.26 0.04
CA LEU A 42 16.10 -32.37 -0.87
C LEU A 42 17.20 -33.30 -0.34
N LEU A 43 18.28 -32.74 0.23
CA LEU A 43 19.35 -33.53 0.85
C LEU A 43 18.83 -34.30 2.07
N ALA A 44 18.03 -33.67 2.93
CA ALA A 44 17.42 -34.34 4.08
C ALA A 44 16.54 -35.53 3.64
N TYR A 45 15.70 -35.35 2.62
CA TYR A 45 14.89 -36.43 2.06
C TYR A 45 15.74 -37.50 1.36
N ALA A 46 16.79 -37.11 0.63
CA ALA A 46 17.71 -38.04 -0.01
C ALA A 46 18.48 -38.89 1.01
N LEU A 47 18.85 -38.32 2.16
CA LEU A 47 19.49 -39.06 3.25
C LEU A 47 18.54 -40.12 3.83
N VAL A 48 17.27 -39.75 4.09
CA VAL A 48 16.23 -40.69 4.58
C VAL A 48 15.96 -41.78 3.54
N PHE A 49 15.85 -41.42 2.26
CA PHE A 49 15.54 -42.36 1.20
C PHE A 49 16.72 -43.27 0.90
N GLY A 50 17.92 -42.72 0.79
CA GLY A 50 19.16 -43.44 0.54
C GLY A 50 19.51 -44.39 1.68
N SER A 51 19.32 -43.98 2.94
CA SER A 51 19.54 -44.86 4.09
C SER A 51 18.60 -46.07 4.09
N ARG A 52 17.38 -45.93 3.55
CA ARG A 52 16.37 -46.99 3.47
C ARG A 52 16.52 -47.88 2.25
N LEU A 53 16.75 -47.29 1.08
CA LEU A 53 16.77 -47.99 -0.20
C LEU A 53 18.12 -48.65 -0.48
N VAL A 54 19.22 -47.97 -0.16
CA VAL A 54 20.59 -48.42 -0.50
C VAL A 54 21.25 -49.10 0.69
N LEU A 55 21.13 -48.51 1.89
CA LEU A 55 21.84 -48.99 3.09
C LEU A 55 21.00 -49.89 4.00
N HIS A 56 19.69 -50.02 3.71
CA HIS A 56 18.74 -50.83 4.50
C HIS A 56 18.76 -50.57 6.02
N LEU A 57 19.09 -49.34 6.43
CA LEU A 57 19.17 -48.98 7.85
C LEU A 57 17.77 -49.00 8.51
N PRO A 58 17.70 -49.20 9.85
CA PRO A 58 16.47 -49.10 10.61
C PRO A 58 15.79 -47.74 10.39
N VAL A 59 14.46 -47.75 10.42
CA VAL A 59 13.63 -46.53 10.26
C VAL A 59 14.05 -45.43 11.22
N VAL A 60 14.31 -45.77 12.49
CA VAL A 60 14.71 -44.81 13.54
C VAL A 60 16.00 -44.06 13.16
N VAL A 61 17.01 -44.75 12.62
CA VAL A 61 18.28 -44.15 12.19
C VAL A 61 18.09 -43.28 10.96
N SER A 62 17.18 -43.67 10.06
CA SER A 62 16.90 -42.94 8.83
C SER A 62 16.30 -41.55 9.09
N TRP A 63 15.50 -41.39 10.16
CA TRP A 63 14.92 -40.09 10.53
C TRP A 63 15.95 -39.06 10.99
N ALA A 64 17.19 -39.45 11.30
CA ALA A 64 18.24 -38.52 11.69
C ALA A 64 18.48 -37.43 10.62
N GLY A 65 18.30 -37.76 9.33
CA GLY A 65 18.41 -36.79 8.23
C GLY A 65 17.37 -35.66 8.29
N LEU A 66 16.21 -35.89 8.92
CA LEU A 66 15.17 -34.87 9.07
C LEU A 66 15.40 -33.92 10.25
N LEU A 67 16.31 -34.23 11.17
CA LEU A 67 16.65 -33.34 12.28
C LEU A 67 17.25 -32.00 11.82
N LEU A 68 17.76 -31.95 10.58
CA LEU A 68 18.26 -30.72 9.96
C LEU A 68 17.14 -29.78 9.49
N LEU A 69 15.93 -30.30 9.20
CA LEU A 69 14.80 -29.50 8.74
C LEU A 69 14.29 -28.47 9.76
N PRO A 70 14.05 -28.78 11.05
CA PRO A 70 13.59 -27.78 12.00
C PRO A 70 14.62 -26.67 12.18
N ILE A 71 15.91 -26.99 12.21
CA ILE A 71 17.00 -26.00 12.28
C ILE A 71 16.95 -25.08 11.05
N TYR A 72 16.81 -25.66 9.85
CA TYR A 72 16.65 -24.90 8.63
C TYR A 72 15.40 -24.01 8.63
N TRP A 73 14.25 -24.50 9.09
CA TRP A 73 13.02 -23.71 9.17
C TRP A 73 13.12 -22.56 10.17
N VAL A 74 13.76 -22.78 11.32
CA VAL A 74 14.04 -21.71 12.28
C VAL A 74 14.93 -20.65 11.64
N LEU A 75 15.98 -21.05 10.93
CA LEU A 75 16.84 -20.12 10.19
C LEU A 75 16.07 -19.38 9.08
N ALA A 76 15.22 -20.08 8.33
CA ALA A 76 14.42 -19.50 7.26
C ALA A 76 13.42 -18.46 7.79
N ILE A 77 12.77 -18.73 8.93
CA ILE A 77 11.90 -17.77 9.60
C ILE A 77 12.72 -16.57 10.09
N TYR A 78 13.87 -16.82 10.72
CA TYR A 78 14.75 -15.76 11.19
C TYR A 78 15.21 -14.84 10.07
N THR A 79 15.69 -15.37 8.94
CA THR A 79 16.13 -14.56 7.79
C THR A 79 14.95 -13.86 7.12
N LEU A 80 13.78 -14.47 7.09
CA LEU A 80 12.58 -13.85 6.53
C LEU A 80 12.12 -12.65 7.37
N VAL A 81 12.13 -12.77 8.70
CA VAL A 81 11.73 -11.68 9.61
C VAL A 81 12.78 -10.56 9.65
N SER A 82 14.06 -10.91 9.80
CA SER A 82 15.15 -9.93 9.97
C SER A 82 15.57 -9.27 8.65
N ALA A 83 15.63 -10.07 7.57
CA ALA A 83 16.19 -9.66 6.30
C ALA A 83 15.14 -9.56 5.18
N ALA A 84 13.90 -10.01 5.36
CA ALA A 84 12.91 -10.12 4.28
C ALA A 84 13.44 -10.96 3.09
N ALA A 85 14.18 -12.01 3.41
CA ALA A 85 14.83 -12.89 2.45
C ALA A 85 14.78 -14.35 2.94
N THR A 86 14.65 -15.30 2.02
CA THR A 86 14.91 -16.71 2.32
C THR A 86 16.41 -16.93 2.55
N PRO A 87 16.85 -18.05 3.16
CA PRO A 87 18.27 -18.32 3.41
C PRO A 87 19.14 -18.22 2.14
N GLY A 88 18.71 -18.83 1.03
CA GLY A 88 19.40 -18.77 -0.27
C GLY A 88 19.42 -17.37 -0.86
N GLN A 89 18.33 -16.61 -0.73
CA GLN A 89 18.29 -15.20 -1.12
C GLN A 89 19.24 -14.35 -0.28
N PHE A 90 19.27 -14.56 1.03
CA PHE A 90 20.16 -13.87 1.96
C PHE A 90 21.63 -14.08 1.61
N VAL A 91 22.03 -15.33 1.36
CA VAL A 91 23.39 -15.70 0.92
C VAL A 91 23.78 -15.00 -0.38
N LEU A 92 22.83 -14.78 -1.29
CA LEU A 92 23.05 -14.11 -2.57
C LEU A 92 22.91 -12.58 -2.52
N GLY A 93 22.62 -12.01 -1.34
CA GLY A 93 22.39 -10.58 -1.17
C GLY A 93 21.07 -10.09 -1.76
N LEU A 94 20.09 -10.98 -1.92
CA LEU A 94 18.77 -10.65 -2.45
C LEU A 94 17.80 -10.36 -1.31
N ARG A 95 16.88 -9.42 -1.53
CA ARG A 95 15.93 -8.98 -0.50
C ARG A 95 14.57 -8.63 -1.10
N HIS A 96 13.49 -8.93 -0.38
CA HIS A 96 12.16 -8.41 -0.72
C HIS A 96 11.93 -7.03 -0.11
N VAL A 97 11.53 -6.10 -0.96
CA VAL A 97 11.20 -4.72 -0.62
C VAL A 97 9.78 -4.42 -1.07
N GLY A 98 9.06 -3.62 -0.28
CA GLY A 98 7.70 -3.21 -0.60
C GLY A 98 7.69 -2.25 -1.78
N GLN A 99 6.87 -2.53 -2.79
CA GLN A 99 6.86 -1.75 -4.03
C GLN A 99 6.46 -0.28 -3.83
N TYR A 100 5.65 0.00 -2.80
CA TYR A 100 5.13 1.35 -2.51
C TYR A 100 5.89 2.05 -1.37
N THR A 101 6.68 1.32 -0.59
CA THR A 101 7.31 1.84 0.63
C THR A 101 8.82 1.86 0.56
N GLY A 102 9.45 1.07 -0.32
CA GLY A 102 10.91 0.95 -0.38
C GLY A 102 11.53 0.32 0.87
N ARG A 103 10.70 -0.14 1.82
CA ARG A 103 11.10 -0.75 3.10
C ARG A 103 11.07 -2.27 3.03
N LYS A 104 11.69 -2.90 4.04
CA LYS A 104 11.68 -4.36 4.23
C LYS A 104 10.24 -4.89 4.19
N ALA A 105 9.94 -5.85 3.31
CA ALA A 105 8.59 -6.40 3.15
C ALA A 105 8.52 -7.88 3.57
N SER A 106 8.81 -8.15 4.85
CA SER A 106 8.80 -9.52 5.40
C SER A 106 7.40 -10.16 5.37
N ALA A 107 6.34 -9.41 5.70
CA ALA A 107 4.96 -9.91 5.66
C ALA A 107 4.50 -10.23 4.22
N GLY A 108 4.82 -9.37 3.25
CA GLY A 108 4.53 -9.63 1.84
C GLY A 108 5.33 -10.82 1.30
N ALA A 109 6.62 -10.94 1.67
CA ALA A 109 7.45 -12.08 1.32
C ALA A 109 6.93 -13.40 1.93
N PHE A 110 6.41 -13.35 3.15
CA PHE A 110 5.78 -14.50 3.81
C PHE A 110 4.50 -14.94 3.11
N LEU A 111 3.59 -14.01 2.82
CA LEU A 111 2.36 -14.30 2.07
C LEU A 111 2.69 -14.91 0.71
N LYS A 112 3.66 -14.32 0.00
CA LYS A 112 4.18 -14.87 -1.26
C LYS A 112 4.67 -16.31 -1.09
N LEU A 113 5.50 -16.61 -0.08
CA LEU A 113 6.07 -17.94 0.12
C LEU A 113 4.99 -19.00 0.39
N ILE A 114 3.94 -18.66 1.14
CA ILE A 114 2.81 -19.56 1.37
C ILE A 114 2.07 -19.85 0.08
N VAL A 115 1.68 -18.80 -0.67
CA VAL A 115 0.91 -18.97 -1.91
C VAL A 115 1.75 -19.69 -2.95
N GLU A 116 3.02 -19.34 -3.09
CA GLU A 116 3.98 -20.02 -3.98
C GLU A 116 4.13 -21.50 -3.60
N GLY A 117 4.29 -21.80 -2.30
CA GLY A 117 4.39 -23.16 -1.80
C GLY A 117 3.12 -23.99 -2.04
N LEU A 118 1.94 -23.40 -1.84
CA LEU A 118 0.65 -24.04 -2.11
C LEU A 118 0.48 -24.34 -3.60
N VAL A 119 0.73 -23.34 -4.46
CA VAL A 119 0.67 -23.48 -5.91
C VAL A 119 1.66 -24.54 -6.39
N ALA A 120 2.91 -24.48 -5.92
CA ALA A 120 3.92 -25.48 -6.27
C ALA A 120 3.53 -26.89 -5.80
N SER A 121 2.97 -27.04 -4.60
CA SER A 121 2.55 -28.35 -4.09
C SER A 121 1.38 -28.93 -4.89
N LEU A 122 0.35 -28.14 -5.17
CA LEU A 122 -0.83 -28.57 -5.94
C LEU A 122 -0.52 -28.91 -7.40
N THR A 123 0.60 -28.41 -7.92
CA THR A 123 1.02 -28.60 -9.32
C THR A 123 2.29 -29.43 -9.46
N CYS A 124 2.73 -30.09 -8.39
CA CYS A 124 3.98 -30.86 -8.34
C CYS A 124 5.19 -30.09 -8.89
N GLY A 125 5.28 -28.79 -8.59
CA GLY A 125 6.35 -27.88 -8.99
C GLY A 125 6.13 -27.17 -10.33
N LEU A 126 5.20 -27.63 -11.18
CA LEU A 126 4.94 -27.00 -12.48
C LEU A 126 4.44 -25.55 -12.35
N GLY A 127 3.67 -25.25 -11.31
CA GLY A 127 3.17 -23.91 -11.02
C GLY A 127 4.28 -22.92 -10.66
N TYR A 128 5.37 -23.38 -10.04
CA TYR A 128 6.56 -22.55 -9.83
C TYR A 128 7.21 -22.21 -11.16
N ILE A 129 7.41 -23.20 -12.04
CA ILE A 129 8.00 -23.01 -13.38
C ILE A 129 7.12 -22.07 -14.22
N ALA A 130 5.81 -22.29 -14.23
CA ALA A 130 4.85 -21.41 -14.90
C ALA A 130 4.90 -19.98 -14.37
N SER A 131 5.15 -19.79 -13.07
CA SER A 131 5.30 -18.45 -12.50
C SER A 131 6.51 -17.69 -13.08
N LEU A 132 7.59 -18.37 -13.46
CA LEU A 132 8.76 -17.74 -14.09
C LEU A 132 8.41 -17.13 -15.45
N ALA A 133 7.48 -17.75 -16.21
CA ALA A 133 6.99 -17.22 -17.48
C ALA A 133 6.15 -15.93 -17.30
N THR A 134 5.69 -15.64 -16.09
CA THR A 134 4.92 -14.42 -15.79
C THR A 134 5.77 -13.22 -15.35
N ILE A 135 7.10 -13.39 -15.32
CA ILE A 135 8.04 -12.32 -14.99
C ILE A 135 7.98 -11.26 -16.09
N ARG A 136 7.61 -10.03 -15.73
CA ARG A 136 7.55 -8.91 -16.68
C ARG A 136 8.46 -7.75 -16.25
N PRO A 137 9.14 -7.08 -17.20
CA PRO A 137 9.81 -5.79 -16.96
C PRO A 137 8.80 -4.70 -16.53
N PRO A 138 9.24 -3.60 -15.87
CA PRO A 138 10.63 -3.20 -15.60
C PRO A 138 11.24 -3.73 -14.29
N LEU A 139 10.43 -4.20 -13.33
CA LEU A 139 10.88 -4.63 -12.00
C LEU A 139 11.15 -6.16 -11.89
N ASN A 140 11.04 -6.90 -13.00
CA ASN A 140 11.17 -8.36 -13.05
C ASN A 140 10.28 -9.09 -12.02
N GLN A 141 9.04 -8.63 -11.84
CA GLN A 141 8.09 -9.23 -10.91
C GLN A 141 7.30 -10.35 -11.60
N ASN A 142 7.16 -11.50 -10.93
CA ASN A 142 6.17 -12.51 -11.33
C ASN A 142 4.75 -12.10 -10.85
N TRP A 143 3.73 -12.89 -11.19
CA TRP A 143 2.36 -12.60 -10.77
C TRP A 143 2.16 -12.62 -9.24
N LEU A 144 2.90 -13.48 -8.53
CA LEU A 144 2.87 -13.58 -7.07
C LEU A 144 3.50 -12.37 -6.39
N ASP A 145 4.61 -11.87 -6.92
CA ASP A 145 5.29 -10.65 -6.50
C ASP A 145 4.34 -9.46 -6.58
N ARG A 146 3.56 -9.36 -7.66
CA ARG A 146 2.54 -8.33 -7.86
C ARG A 146 1.37 -8.45 -6.88
N MET A 147 0.93 -9.68 -6.60
CA MET A 147 -0.13 -9.96 -5.62
C MET A 147 0.29 -9.56 -4.20
N ALA A 148 1.51 -9.94 -3.79
CA ALA A 148 2.05 -9.63 -2.48
C ALA A 148 2.60 -8.20 -2.35
N GLY A 149 2.67 -7.46 -3.47
CA GLY A 149 3.20 -6.11 -3.53
C GLY A 149 4.69 -6.00 -3.20
N VAL A 150 5.46 -7.02 -3.55
CA VAL A 150 6.89 -7.12 -3.25
C VAL A 150 7.74 -7.10 -4.52
N VAL A 151 8.94 -6.55 -4.40
CA VAL A 151 9.98 -6.60 -5.43
C VAL A 151 11.19 -7.26 -4.83
N LEU A 152 11.77 -8.23 -5.54
CA LEU A 152 13.07 -8.78 -5.19
C LEU A 152 14.17 -7.90 -5.78
N VAL A 153 15.01 -7.36 -4.91
CA VAL A 153 16.10 -6.44 -5.27
C VAL A 153 17.45 -7.03 -4.89
N ASP A 154 18.48 -6.69 -5.66
CA ASP A 154 19.87 -7.02 -5.35
C ASP A 154 20.49 -5.94 -4.48
N THR A 155 20.79 -6.27 -3.23
CA THR A 155 21.39 -5.33 -2.26
C THR A 155 22.89 -5.12 -2.49
N ARG A 156 23.53 -5.93 -3.34
CA ARG A 156 24.95 -5.83 -3.70
C ARG A 156 25.20 -5.01 -4.97
N ARG A 157 24.20 -4.93 -5.87
CA ARG A 157 24.28 -4.17 -7.15
C ARG A 157 23.51 -2.84 -7.14
N GLY A 158 22.57 -2.65 -6.20
CA GLY A 158 21.82 -1.39 -6.01
C GLY A 158 22.06 -0.78 -4.62
N ARG A 159 21.40 0.34 -4.28
CA ARG A 159 21.58 1.03 -2.98
C ARG A 159 21.58 0.03 -1.81
N CYS A 160 22.68 0.00 -1.05
CA CYS A 160 22.85 -0.88 0.10
C CYS A 160 22.01 -0.38 1.30
N LEU A 161 21.06 -1.19 1.77
CA LEU A 161 20.40 -1.01 3.08
C LEU A 161 21.32 -1.50 4.22
N ARG A 162 22.56 -1.00 4.29
CA ARG A 162 23.43 -1.18 5.47
C ARG A 162 23.34 -0.03 6.48
N SER A 163 22.62 1.04 6.15
CA SER A 163 22.15 2.01 7.14
C SER A 163 20.69 1.76 7.47
N ASP A 164 20.44 1.30 8.68
CA ASP A 164 19.51 2.09 9.48
C ASP A 164 20.15 3.50 9.65
N ALA A 165 19.35 4.55 9.39
CA ALA A 165 19.51 5.95 9.82
C ALA A 165 20.39 6.93 8.98
N PRO A 166 20.09 8.26 8.98
CA PRO A 166 19.22 9.01 9.90
C PRO A 166 17.76 9.03 9.43
N ALA A 167 16.75 9.19 10.30
CA ALA A 167 16.21 10.49 10.68
C ALA A 167 16.24 11.51 9.53
N ALA A 168 15.21 12.33 9.42
CA ALA A 168 15.22 13.49 8.56
C ALA A 168 16.63 14.12 8.53
N ALA A 169 17.09 14.52 7.35
CA ALA A 169 17.98 15.66 7.32
C ALA A 169 17.19 16.77 8.03
N THR A 170 17.43 16.93 9.33
CA THR A 170 17.26 18.20 10.01
C THR A 170 18.06 19.15 9.15
N GLN A 171 17.37 19.85 8.26
CA GLN A 171 17.84 21.15 7.82
C GLN A 171 18.31 21.84 9.08
N ALA A 172 19.57 22.28 9.07
CA ALA A 172 20.09 23.17 10.07
C ALA A 172 19.06 24.28 10.28
N ASP A 173 18.41 24.22 11.44
CA ASP A 173 17.59 25.27 11.97
C ASP A 173 18.49 26.52 12.05
N PRO A 174 18.11 27.67 11.48
CA PRO A 174 18.79 28.91 11.84
C PRO A 174 18.54 29.16 13.32
N ASP A 175 19.62 29.41 14.08
CA ASP A 175 19.68 29.61 15.52
C ASP A 175 18.36 30.08 16.20
N PRO A 176 17.85 29.36 17.22
CA PRO A 176 16.75 29.86 18.03
C PRO A 176 17.27 30.97 18.96
N VAL A 177 16.77 32.20 18.78
CA VAL A 177 16.93 33.30 19.73
C VAL A 177 16.38 32.85 21.09
N ALA A 178 17.24 32.83 22.10
CA ALA A 178 16.90 32.45 23.48
C ALA A 178 15.86 33.41 24.09
N PRO A 179 14.81 32.92 24.78
CA PRO A 179 13.97 33.78 25.60
C PRO A 179 14.62 34.07 26.95
N VAL A 180 14.61 35.36 27.31
CA VAL A 180 15.04 35.91 28.61
C VAL A 180 14.10 35.41 29.72
N PRO A 181 14.60 34.91 30.87
CA PRO A 181 13.74 34.54 31.99
C PRO A 181 13.27 35.79 32.75
N VAL A 182 11.95 35.91 32.93
CA VAL A 182 11.36 36.85 33.89
C VAL A 182 11.21 36.14 35.23
N SER A 183 11.99 36.57 36.21
CA SER A 183 11.88 36.14 37.61
C SER A 183 10.64 36.75 38.27
N ILE A 184 9.85 35.93 38.96
CA ILE A 184 8.87 36.40 39.94
C ILE A 184 9.28 35.82 41.30
N ASP A 185 9.95 36.63 42.09
CA ASP A 185 10.13 36.43 43.54
C ASP A 185 8.83 36.80 44.25
N SER A 186 8.31 35.93 45.13
CA SER A 186 8.08 36.18 46.56
C SER A 186 7.13 35.15 47.22
N LEU A 187 7.66 34.48 48.25
CA LEU A 187 7.05 33.65 49.30
C LEU A 187 6.16 34.51 50.26
N PRO A 188 5.34 33.98 51.22
CA PRO A 188 5.70 32.88 52.12
C PRO A 188 4.60 31.96 52.70
N SER A 189 5.15 30.99 53.43
CA SER A 189 4.61 29.90 54.27
C SER A 189 3.68 30.29 55.43
N SER A 190 2.76 29.38 55.80
CA SER A 190 2.30 29.00 57.17
C SER A 190 0.92 28.31 57.02
N GLY A 191 0.55 27.17 57.62
CA GLY A 191 1.07 26.31 58.66
C GLY A 191 -0.05 25.31 59.08
N ALA A 192 0.25 24.45 60.06
CA ALA A 192 -0.64 23.51 60.80
C ALA A 192 -0.81 22.08 60.20
N LEU A 193 -0.12 21.06 60.77
CA LEU A 193 -0.52 20.16 61.88
C LEU A 193 -1.46 19.03 61.39
N ALA A 194 -1.33 17.74 61.66
CA ALA A 194 -0.50 16.87 62.52
C ALA A 194 -0.63 15.43 61.90
N ASP A 195 0.43 14.64 61.80
CA ASP A 195 0.88 13.57 62.73
C ASP A 195 0.05 12.26 62.76
N SER A 196 0.82 11.16 62.76
CA SER A 196 0.55 9.81 63.31
C SER A 196 -0.18 8.70 62.52
N THR A 197 0.65 7.68 62.20
CA THR A 197 0.51 6.20 62.37
C THR A 197 -0.56 5.34 61.64
N GLU A 198 -0.03 4.39 60.86
CA GLU A 198 -0.15 2.91 60.98
C GLU A 198 -1.51 2.27 61.37
N VAL A 199 -1.97 1.29 60.57
CA VAL A 199 -2.32 -0.10 60.96
C VAL A 199 -3.33 -0.73 59.99
N ALA A 200 -3.05 -1.99 59.64
CA ALA A 200 -3.88 -2.90 58.87
C ALA A 200 -5.20 -3.30 59.59
N GLY A 201 -6.26 -3.50 58.82
CA GLY A 201 -7.49 -4.14 59.29
C GLY A 201 -8.56 -4.25 58.21
N SER A 202 -8.85 -5.47 57.75
CA SER A 202 -10.15 -5.85 57.17
C SER A 202 -11.08 -6.35 58.31
N PRO A 203 -12.35 -6.76 58.10
CA PRO A 203 -13.31 -6.53 57.00
C PRO A 203 -14.72 -6.10 57.49
N ARG A 204 -15.63 -5.66 56.59
CA ARG A 204 -17.01 -6.20 56.40
C ARG A 204 -17.90 -5.38 55.45
N GLU A 205 -18.61 -6.16 54.62
CA GLU A 205 -20.00 -6.04 54.14
C GLU A 205 -20.50 -4.80 53.37
N GLY A 206 -21.07 -5.07 52.18
CA GLY A 206 -22.05 -4.17 51.56
C GLY A 206 -22.34 -4.46 50.08
N SER A 207 -23.58 -4.88 49.82
CA SER A 207 -24.34 -4.78 48.56
C SER A 207 -24.20 -5.85 47.45
N GLN A 208 -25.13 -6.79 47.59
CA GLN A 208 -25.96 -7.45 46.59
C GLN A 208 -26.34 -6.59 45.37
N SER A 209 -26.37 -7.17 44.17
CA SER A 209 -27.59 -7.23 43.35
C SER A 209 -27.37 -8.14 42.13
N ALA A 210 -28.03 -9.30 42.14
CA ALA A 210 -28.21 -10.19 41.01
C ALA A 210 -29.70 -10.55 40.89
N ALA A 211 -30.15 -10.68 39.65
CA ALA A 211 -31.34 -11.40 39.17
C ALA A 211 -32.74 -10.78 39.37
N HIS A 212 -33.34 -10.38 38.24
CA HIS A 212 -34.69 -10.72 37.77
C HIS A 212 -34.86 -10.06 36.37
N ARG A 213 -35.45 -10.64 35.32
CA ARG A 213 -36.58 -11.57 35.23
C ARG A 213 -36.68 -12.15 33.80
N VAL A 214 -37.25 -13.34 33.71
CA VAL A 214 -37.56 -14.14 32.50
C VAL A 214 -39.01 -13.87 32.02
N ASN A 215 -39.27 -13.76 30.69
CA ASN A 215 -40.33 -14.47 29.92
C ASN A 215 -40.66 -13.87 28.52
N ARG A 216 -40.92 -14.77 27.56
CA ARG A 216 -41.49 -14.65 26.18
C ARG A 216 -43.00 -15.08 26.21
N PRO A 217 -43.84 -15.16 25.12
CA PRO A 217 -43.58 -15.18 23.65
C PRO A 217 -44.60 -14.52 22.65
N LEU A 218 -44.19 -14.53 21.36
CA LEU A 218 -44.89 -14.67 20.04
C LEU A 218 -46.01 -13.69 19.57
N ASP A 219 -45.83 -13.05 18.39
CA ASP A 219 -46.53 -13.45 17.14
C ASP A 219 -46.02 -12.82 15.81
N ALA A 220 -46.26 -13.57 14.71
CA ALA A 220 -46.41 -13.23 13.27
C ALA A 220 -45.26 -12.65 12.39
N GLY A 221 -44.94 -13.38 11.29
CA GLY A 221 -43.91 -13.09 10.24
C GLY A 221 -44.33 -12.11 9.11
N PRO A 222 -43.83 -12.20 7.85
CA PRO A 222 -43.44 -13.42 7.13
C PRO A 222 -42.06 -13.43 6.44
N VAL A 223 -41.74 -14.64 5.99
CA VAL A 223 -40.64 -15.12 5.14
C VAL A 223 -40.69 -14.49 3.74
N ILE A 224 -39.52 -14.17 3.16
CA ILE A 224 -39.33 -14.15 1.71
C ILE A 224 -38.21 -15.12 1.36
N GLU A 225 -38.63 -16.20 0.72
CA GLU A 225 -37.85 -17.20 0.02
C GLU A 225 -37.93 -16.88 -1.49
N SER A 226 -36.93 -17.36 -2.25
CA SER A 226 -36.77 -17.37 -3.72
C SER A 226 -35.91 -16.27 -4.40
N THR A 227 -34.74 -16.73 -4.85
CA THR A 227 -34.04 -16.31 -6.09
C THR A 227 -34.94 -16.47 -7.33
N PRO A 228 -34.73 -15.70 -8.41
CA PRO A 228 -33.97 -16.26 -9.52
C PRO A 228 -33.07 -15.29 -10.30
N TRP A 229 -31.99 -15.86 -10.85
CA TRP A 229 -31.20 -15.35 -11.97
C TRP A 229 -32.08 -14.92 -13.15
N SER A 230 -31.67 -13.86 -13.84
CA SER A 230 -32.10 -13.56 -15.21
C SER A 230 -30.92 -13.00 -16.01
N MET A 231 -30.47 -13.77 -16.99
CA MET A 231 -29.67 -13.31 -18.13
C MET A 231 -30.61 -12.61 -19.13
N PRO A 232 -30.08 -11.72 -19.99
CA PRO A 232 -30.53 -11.75 -21.38
C PRO A 232 -29.37 -12.00 -22.36
N SER A 233 -29.64 -12.89 -23.32
CA SER A 233 -28.85 -13.11 -24.52
C SER A 233 -29.23 -12.12 -25.63
N THR A 234 -28.21 -11.66 -26.35
CA THR A 234 -28.08 -11.45 -27.82
C THR A 234 -29.26 -10.96 -28.69
N GLY A 235 -28.99 -9.90 -29.47
CA GLY A 235 -29.67 -9.46 -30.71
C GLY A 235 -30.29 -8.07 -30.55
N GLN A 236 -29.95 -6.99 -31.27
CA GLN A 236 -29.81 -6.78 -32.71
C GLN A 236 -29.12 -5.40 -32.99
N PRO A 237 -28.79 -5.04 -34.25
CA PRO A 237 -27.68 -4.15 -34.62
C PRO A 237 -27.98 -2.65 -34.49
N ILE A 238 -26.99 -1.87 -34.06
CA ILE A 238 -27.05 -0.40 -34.08
C ILE A 238 -26.68 0.07 -35.49
N ALA A 239 -27.64 0.75 -36.11
CA ALA A 239 -27.50 1.46 -37.37
C ALA A 239 -26.59 2.70 -37.22
N GLU A 240 -25.81 2.93 -38.26
CA GLU A 240 -24.88 4.03 -38.50
C GLU A 240 -25.63 5.37 -38.70
N PRO A 241 -25.12 6.50 -38.18
CA PRO A 241 -25.36 7.80 -38.78
C PRO A 241 -24.07 8.37 -39.38
N LYS A 242 -24.12 8.50 -40.71
CA LYS A 242 -23.28 9.35 -41.56
C LYS A 242 -23.65 10.83 -41.35
N VAL A 243 -22.74 11.72 -41.78
CA VAL A 243 -22.80 13.20 -41.95
C VAL A 243 -21.93 13.91 -40.91
N ALA A 244 -20.99 14.82 -41.22
CA ALA A 244 -20.42 15.28 -42.48
C ALA A 244 -19.03 15.89 -42.18
N ARG A 245 -18.19 15.86 -43.21
CA ARG A 245 -16.84 16.43 -43.32
C ARG A 245 -16.89 17.95 -43.29
N GLY A 246 -16.05 18.58 -42.46
CA GLY A 246 -15.70 20.00 -42.52
C GLY A 246 -14.19 20.16 -42.28
N GLU A 247 -13.49 20.70 -43.27
CA GLU A 247 -12.04 20.95 -43.31
C GLU A 247 -11.64 22.21 -42.50
N PRO A 248 -10.34 22.37 -42.18
CA PRO A 248 -9.84 23.31 -41.17
C PRO A 248 -9.64 24.72 -41.73
N VAL A 249 -9.90 25.75 -40.92
CA VAL A 249 -9.48 27.13 -41.24
C VAL A 249 -8.60 27.68 -40.12
N VAL A 250 -7.40 28.02 -40.57
CA VAL A 250 -6.27 28.69 -39.92
C VAL A 250 -6.68 30.05 -39.36
N VAL A 251 -6.26 30.36 -38.12
CA VAL A 251 -6.04 31.75 -37.70
C VAL A 251 -4.69 31.82 -36.97
N GLU A 252 -3.69 32.30 -37.68
CA GLU A 252 -2.45 32.82 -37.12
C GLU A 252 -2.41 34.33 -37.38
N ARG A 253 -2.15 35.12 -36.33
CA ARG A 253 -1.06 36.13 -36.26
C ARG A 253 -1.19 37.03 -35.01
N ARG A 254 -0.14 36.99 -34.19
CA ARG A 254 0.39 38.10 -33.36
C ARG A 254 0.91 39.23 -34.31
N PRO A 255 1.20 40.50 -33.89
CA PRO A 255 2.22 40.78 -32.87
C PRO A 255 2.13 42.11 -32.04
N VAL A 256 2.95 42.12 -30.98
CA VAL A 256 3.75 43.23 -30.34
C VAL A 256 3.08 44.34 -29.52
N GLY A 257 3.60 44.51 -28.29
CA GLY A 257 3.68 45.80 -27.58
C GLY A 257 4.15 45.67 -26.12
N GLY A 258 5.30 46.26 -25.78
CA GLY A 258 5.58 46.75 -24.41
C GLY A 258 6.66 46.02 -23.60
N SER A 259 7.87 46.60 -23.59
CA SER A 259 8.99 46.28 -22.70
C SER A 259 8.71 46.71 -21.25
N ALA A 260 9.04 45.86 -20.27
CA ALA A 260 9.52 46.24 -18.95
C ALA A 260 10.08 45.00 -18.24
N GLU A 261 11.39 44.99 -18.03
CA GLU A 261 12.03 44.12 -17.05
C GLU A 261 11.48 44.46 -15.66
N HIS A 262 10.68 43.57 -15.10
CA HIS A 262 10.45 43.50 -13.67
C HIS A 262 10.39 42.03 -13.30
N THR A 263 11.22 41.65 -12.33
CA THR A 263 11.29 40.33 -11.71
C THR A 263 9.93 39.97 -11.13
N VAL A 264 9.08 39.30 -11.91
CA VAL A 264 7.84 38.73 -11.39
C VAL A 264 8.14 37.28 -11.04
N VAL A 265 8.37 37.06 -9.75
CA VAL A 265 8.04 35.79 -9.12
C VAL A 265 6.55 35.57 -9.41
N SER A 266 6.24 34.77 -10.42
CA SER A 266 4.86 34.38 -10.71
C SER A 266 4.36 33.56 -9.54
N MET A 267 3.64 34.20 -8.61
CA MET A 267 2.71 33.50 -7.75
C MET A 267 1.66 32.84 -8.66
N PRO A 268 1.33 31.56 -8.49
CA PRO A 268 0.25 30.94 -9.23
C PRO A 268 -1.03 31.74 -8.97
N THR A 269 -1.66 32.23 -10.03
CA THR A 269 -2.97 32.89 -9.98
C THR A 269 -3.95 31.98 -9.23
N ALA A 270 -4.65 32.52 -8.24
CA ALA A 270 -5.54 31.78 -7.33
C ALA A 270 -6.55 30.85 -8.04
N ALA A 271 -6.90 31.12 -9.30
CA ALA A 271 -7.88 30.38 -10.09
C ALA A 271 -7.48 28.93 -10.46
N ASP A 272 -6.21 28.54 -10.30
CA ASP A 272 -5.74 27.20 -10.69
C ASP A 272 -5.59 26.22 -9.51
N THR A 273 -5.95 26.64 -8.30
CA THR A 273 -5.85 25.80 -7.10
C THR A 273 -7.06 24.87 -7.03
N VAL A 274 -6.85 23.56 -7.03
CA VAL A 274 -7.91 22.57 -6.78
C VAL A 274 -7.93 22.28 -5.28
N GLN A 275 -9.11 22.16 -4.69
CA GLN A 275 -9.28 21.84 -3.28
C GLN A 275 -10.27 20.68 -3.10
N LEU A 276 -10.09 19.92 -2.01
CA LEU A 276 -10.98 18.87 -1.57
C LEU A 276 -11.78 19.38 -0.37
N ILE A 277 -13.10 19.37 -0.48
CA ILE A 277 -14.01 19.68 0.64
C ILE A 277 -14.50 18.36 1.21
N LEU A 278 -14.02 18.00 2.39
CA LEU A 278 -14.48 16.82 3.12
C LEU A 278 -15.88 17.04 3.70
N ASP A 279 -16.62 15.96 3.92
CA ASP A 279 -17.95 15.97 4.55
C ASP A 279 -18.00 16.52 5.99
N ASN A 280 -16.85 16.70 6.65
CA ASN A 280 -16.75 17.43 7.92
C ASN A 280 -16.49 18.94 7.75
N GLY A 281 -16.50 19.45 6.51
CA GLY A 281 -16.18 20.83 6.18
C GLY A 281 -14.69 21.16 6.14
N ARG A 282 -13.79 20.19 6.38
CA ARG A 282 -12.35 20.42 6.25
C ARG A 282 -11.99 20.58 4.77
N VAL A 283 -11.39 21.71 4.46
CA VAL A 283 -10.89 22.04 3.11
C VAL A 283 -9.41 21.69 3.03
N VAL A 284 -9.01 20.95 2.01
CA VAL A 284 -7.63 20.52 1.80
C VAL A 284 -7.16 20.89 0.39
N PRO A 285 -6.11 21.71 0.24
CA PRO A 285 -5.58 22.05 -1.09
C PRO A 285 -4.95 20.81 -1.75
N LEU A 286 -5.29 20.58 -3.02
CA LEU A 286 -4.74 19.49 -3.82
C LEU A 286 -3.64 20.02 -4.74
N VAL A 287 -2.45 20.19 -4.17
CA VAL A 287 -1.26 20.67 -4.90
C VAL A 287 -0.67 19.56 -5.79
N GLY A 288 -0.71 18.31 -5.31
CA GLY A 288 -0.20 17.14 -6.01
C GLY A 288 -1.16 15.96 -5.92
N ALA A 289 -0.77 14.94 -5.16
CA ALA A 289 -1.63 13.83 -4.84
C ALA A 289 -1.92 13.80 -3.34
N ALA A 290 -3.01 13.17 -2.95
CA ALA A 290 -3.38 12.96 -1.57
C ALA A 290 -3.95 11.56 -1.37
N VAL A 291 -3.71 11.00 -0.19
CA VAL A 291 -4.27 9.72 0.25
C VAL A 291 -5.16 9.94 1.46
N LEU A 292 -6.40 9.46 1.38
CA LEU A 292 -7.39 9.60 2.42
C LEU A 292 -7.70 8.23 3.04
N GLY A 293 -7.90 8.23 4.35
CA GLY A 293 -8.25 7.04 5.11
C GLY A 293 -8.33 7.32 6.60
N ARG A 294 -8.67 6.32 7.42
CA ARG A 294 -8.74 6.51 8.89
C ARG A 294 -7.37 6.64 9.57
N ASP A 295 -6.33 6.10 8.94
CA ASP A 295 -4.93 6.09 9.42
C ASP A 295 -4.01 6.00 8.18
N PRO A 296 -3.99 7.05 7.34
CA PRO A 296 -3.36 7.00 6.03
C PRO A 296 -1.85 7.18 6.15
N VAL A 297 -1.12 6.43 5.33
CA VAL A 297 0.33 6.54 5.23
C VAL A 297 0.66 7.15 3.88
N ALA A 298 1.29 8.32 3.87
CA ALA A 298 1.82 8.93 2.65
C ALA A 298 2.89 7.99 2.07
N PRO A 299 2.80 7.59 0.79
CA PRO A 299 3.86 6.84 0.13
C PRO A 299 5.15 7.68 0.13
N ALA A 300 6.19 7.22 0.82
CA ALA A 300 7.46 7.92 0.89
C ALA A 300 8.16 7.89 -0.48
N GLY A 301 8.54 9.06 -1.03
CA GLY A 301 9.36 9.16 -2.25
C GLY A 301 8.61 9.44 -3.56
N VAL A 302 7.33 9.82 -3.50
CA VAL A 302 6.52 10.21 -4.67
C VAL A 302 5.99 11.62 -4.45
N GLY A 303 6.69 12.65 -4.94
CA GLY A 303 6.25 14.06 -4.83
C GLY A 303 5.72 14.46 -3.44
N GLU A 304 4.97 15.56 -3.38
CA GLU A 304 4.13 15.84 -2.21
C GLU A 304 2.84 15.01 -2.33
N VAL A 305 2.84 13.81 -1.73
CA VAL A 305 1.60 13.06 -1.48
C VAL A 305 1.15 13.34 -0.04
N GLU A 306 0.10 14.13 0.13
CA GLU A 306 -0.43 14.45 1.46
C GLU A 306 -1.24 13.28 2.03
N ALA A 307 -0.98 12.90 3.28
CA ALA A 307 -1.80 11.92 4.00
C ALA A 307 -2.87 12.63 4.84
N ILE A 308 -4.14 12.47 4.44
CA ILE A 308 -5.28 13.14 5.06
C ILE A 308 -6.08 12.14 5.88
N ALA A 309 -5.86 12.14 7.20
CA ALA A 309 -6.65 11.33 8.12
C ALA A 309 -8.10 11.84 8.18
N VAL A 310 -9.05 10.94 7.90
CA VAL A 310 -10.50 11.18 7.97
C VAL A 310 -11.06 10.38 9.14
N PRO A 311 -11.49 11.05 10.24
CA PRO A 311 -12.10 10.38 11.37
C PRO A 311 -13.36 9.61 10.96
N ASP A 312 -13.44 8.34 11.37
CA ASP A 312 -14.52 7.44 10.99
C ASP A 312 -14.82 6.44 12.12
N ALA A 313 -15.67 6.85 13.05
CA ALA A 313 -16.05 6.05 14.21
C ALA A 313 -16.74 4.74 13.82
N ALA A 314 -17.47 4.73 12.69
CA ALA A 314 -18.15 3.55 12.16
C ALA A 314 -17.18 2.51 11.57
N ARG A 315 -15.88 2.83 11.45
CA ARG A 315 -14.86 1.98 10.80
C ARG A 315 -15.26 1.51 9.38
N SER A 316 -16.02 2.35 8.69
CA SER A 316 -16.41 2.20 7.29
C SER A 316 -15.26 2.48 6.29
N ILE A 317 -14.13 3.00 6.75
CA ILE A 317 -12.98 3.38 5.92
C ILE A 317 -11.74 2.54 6.31
N SER A 318 -11.04 2.03 5.30
CA SER A 318 -9.73 1.38 5.46
C SER A 318 -8.65 2.35 5.96
N LYS A 319 -7.53 1.85 6.50
CA LYS A 319 -6.41 2.70 6.97
C LYS A 319 -5.97 3.71 5.90
N THR A 320 -5.74 3.21 4.69
CA THR A 320 -5.56 4.00 3.48
C THR A 320 -6.60 3.52 2.47
N HIS A 321 -7.54 4.38 2.07
CA HIS A 321 -8.76 3.97 1.37
C HIS A 321 -8.77 4.44 -0.08
N VAL A 322 -8.53 5.72 -0.31
CA VAL A 322 -8.63 6.35 -1.63
C VAL A 322 -7.44 7.26 -1.86
N ALA A 323 -6.94 7.29 -3.09
CA ALA A 323 -5.96 8.26 -3.54
C ALA A 323 -6.61 9.18 -4.57
N VAL A 324 -6.34 10.48 -4.46
CA VAL A 324 -6.80 11.51 -5.41
C VAL A 324 -5.59 12.34 -5.80
N GLY A 325 -5.56 12.89 -7.01
CA GLY A 325 -4.46 13.75 -7.40
C GLY A 325 -4.67 14.43 -8.73
N ARG A 326 -3.74 15.31 -9.09
CA ARG A 326 -3.68 15.99 -10.38
C ARG A 326 -2.48 15.50 -11.19
N THR A 327 -2.69 15.32 -12.48
CA THR A 327 -1.66 15.08 -13.50
C THR A 327 -1.81 16.10 -14.62
N ALA A 328 -0.88 16.13 -15.58
CA ALA A 328 -1.01 16.97 -16.78
C ALA A 328 -2.33 16.72 -17.54
N ASP A 329 -2.83 15.48 -17.51
CA ASP A 329 -4.05 15.06 -18.20
C ASP A 329 -5.35 15.32 -17.42
N GLY A 330 -5.27 15.92 -16.22
CA GLY A 330 -6.42 16.23 -15.38
C GLY A 330 -6.40 15.57 -14.00
N LEU A 331 -7.55 15.60 -13.32
CA LEU A 331 -7.74 15.03 -11.99
C LEU A 331 -8.07 13.55 -12.07
N TRP A 332 -7.61 12.79 -11.07
CA TRP A 332 -7.83 11.37 -10.99
C TRP A 332 -8.14 10.94 -9.57
N VAL A 333 -8.87 9.83 -9.45
CA VAL A 333 -9.13 9.12 -8.20
C VAL A 333 -8.87 7.63 -8.39
N ARG A 334 -8.39 6.97 -7.33
CA ARG A 334 -8.11 5.55 -7.31
C ARG A 334 -8.52 4.95 -5.98
N ASP A 335 -9.34 3.91 -6.03
CA ASP A 335 -9.58 3.04 -4.88
C ASP A 335 -8.30 2.25 -4.56
N LEU A 336 -7.79 2.34 -3.33
CA LEU A 336 -6.61 1.63 -2.87
C LEU A 336 -6.93 0.20 -2.37
N ARG A 337 -7.92 -0.44 -3.02
CA ARG A 337 -8.47 -1.75 -2.66
C ARG A 337 -9.10 -1.75 -1.28
N SER A 338 -9.95 -0.75 -1.05
CA SER A 338 -10.68 -0.61 0.20
C SER A 338 -11.74 -1.69 0.37
N THR A 339 -12.16 -1.91 1.62
CA THR A 339 -13.16 -2.94 1.95
C THR A 339 -14.56 -2.58 1.43
N ASN A 340 -14.93 -1.31 1.50
CA ASN A 340 -16.27 -0.84 1.16
C ASN A 340 -16.36 -0.22 -0.25
N GLY A 341 -15.22 -0.11 -0.94
CA GLY A 341 -15.10 0.47 -2.27
C GLY A 341 -15.22 1.99 -2.31
N VAL A 342 -14.98 2.53 -3.52
CA VAL A 342 -15.12 3.94 -3.84
C VAL A 342 -16.11 4.11 -5.00
N ARG A 343 -16.93 5.15 -4.96
CA ARG A 343 -17.83 5.54 -6.05
C ARG A 343 -17.77 7.06 -6.28
N ILE A 344 -17.87 7.48 -7.53
CA ILE A 344 -18.02 8.89 -7.92
C ILE A 344 -19.51 9.15 -8.15
N VAL A 345 -19.99 10.26 -7.63
CA VAL A 345 -21.32 10.80 -7.89
C VAL A 345 -21.14 12.02 -8.78
N GLY A 346 -21.58 11.90 -10.03
CA GLY A 346 -21.54 13.00 -11.00
C GLY A 346 -22.47 14.14 -10.60
N VAL A 347 -22.29 15.30 -11.23
CA VAL A 347 -23.16 16.48 -11.03
C VAL A 347 -24.61 16.18 -11.43
N ASP A 348 -24.81 15.22 -12.34
CA ASP A 348 -26.11 14.69 -12.76
C ASP A 348 -26.74 13.70 -11.76
N GLY A 349 -26.06 13.43 -10.63
CA GLY A 349 -26.49 12.50 -9.59
C GLY A 349 -26.26 11.02 -9.93
N ARG A 350 -25.67 10.69 -11.08
CA ARG A 350 -25.37 9.29 -11.42
C ARG A 350 -24.17 8.80 -10.62
N GLU A 351 -24.32 7.61 -10.03
CA GLU A 351 -23.22 6.96 -9.31
C GLU A 351 -22.45 6.00 -10.21
N ARG A 352 -21.12 6.10 -10.18
CA ARG A 352 -20.19 5.21 -10.86
C ARG A 352 -19.23 4.59 -9.86
N ARG A 353 -19.31 3.27 -9.67
CA ARG A 353 -18.36 2.53 -8.81
C ARG A 353 -17.02 2.37 -9.52
N LEU A 354 -15.93 2.53 -8.76
CA LEU A 354 -14.57 2.44 -9.29
C LEU A 354 -14.07 1.00 -9.25
N GLU A 355 -13.19 0.65 -10.19
CA GLU A 355 -12.45 -0.60 -10.16
C GLU A 355 -11.27 -0.47 -9.17
N PRO A 356 -11.14 -1.38 -8.19
CA PRO A 356 -10.06 -1.33 -7.21
C PRO A 356 -8.66 -1.35 -7.83
N GLY A 357 -7.83 -0.36 -7.49
CA GLY A 357 -6.44 -0.24 -7.92
C GLY A 357 -6.23 0.45 -9.27
N VAL A 358 -7.30 0.84 -9.97
CA VAL A 358 -7.25 1.55 -11.25
C VAL A 358 -7.49 3.06 -11.05
N ARG A 359 -6.75 3.90 -11.78
CA ARG A 359 -7.02 5.35 -11.80
C ARG A 359 -8.21 5.63 -12.71
N HIS A 360 -9.19 6.33 -12.19
CA HIS A 360 -10.34 6.83 -12.93
C HIS A 360 -10.28 8.35 -13.03
N PRO A 361 -10.68 8.94 -14.17
CA PRO A 361 -10.80 10.39 -14.29
C PRO A 361 -11.85 10.90 -13.30
N LEU A 362 -11.56 12.09 -12.77
CA LEU A 362 -12.39 12.84 -11.86
C LEU A 362 -12.56 14.26 -12.42
N GLU A 363 -13.76 14.82 -12.32
CA GLU A 363 -14.07 16.17 -12.75
C GLU A 363 -14.35 17.10 -11.57
N LEU A 364 -14.22 18.40 -11.80
CA LEU A 364 -14.56 19.41 -10.80
C LEU A 364 -16.08 19.43 -10.57
N GLY A 365 -16.50 19.57 -9.32
CA GLY A 365 -17.88 19.46 -8.89
C GLY A 365 -18.37 18.02 -8.66
N GLU A 366 -17.57 17.00 -9.01
CA GLU A 366 -17.92 15.62 -8.68
C GLU A 366 -17.68 15.33 -7.18
N ARG A 367 -18.53 14.46 -6.64
CA ARG A 367 -18.42 13.99 -5.26
C ARG A 367 -17.91 12.56 -5.22
N VAL A 368 -16.88 12.31 -4.45
CA VAL A 368 -16.32 10.97 -4.22
C VAL A 368 -16.83 10.44 -2.89
N MET A 369 -17.50 9.29 -2.94
CA MET A 369 -17.94 8.53 -1.79
C MET A 369 -16.94 7.39 -1.52
N PHE A 370 -16.45 7.28 -0.28
CA PHE A 370 -15.49 6.27 0.14
C PHE A 370 -15.87 5.72 1.52
N GLY A 371 -16.30 4.46 1.57
CA GLY A 371 -16.96 3.94 2.76
C GLY A 371 -18.22 4.73 3.10
N GLY A 372 -18.33 5.19 4.35
CA GLY A 372 -19.42 6.05 4.85
C GLY A 372 -19.12 7.55 4.82
N ARG A 373 -18.04 7.98 4.15
CA ARG A 373 -17.63 9.39 4.07
C ARG A 373 -17.56 9.87 2.63
N SER A 374 -17.47 11.17 2.45
CA SER A 374 -17.32 11.78 1.13
C SER A 374 -16.41 13.01 1.11
N PHE A 375 -15.93 13.33 -0.08
CA PHE A 375 -15.33 14.62 -0.40
C PHE A 375 -15.82 15.11 -1.76
N GLU A 376 -15.81 16.43 -1.94
CA GLU A 376 -16.13 17.10 -3.20
C GLU A 376 -14.88 17.82 -3.72
N VAL A 377 -14.75 17.90 -5.04
CA VAL A 377 -13.58 18.54 -5.67
C VAL A 377 -13.97 19.88 -6.26
N THR A 378 -13.39 20.96 -5.77
CA THR A 378 -13.75 22.33 -6.18
C THR A 378 -12.52 23.12 -6.59
N HIS A 379 -12.75 24.26 -7.25
CA HIS A 379 -11.74 25.31 -7.33
C HIS A 379 -11.59 25.99 -5.96
N GLY A 380 -10.38 26.48 -5.71
CA GLY A 380 -9.93 27.04 -4.45
C GLY A 380 -9.97 28.54 -4.33
#